data_AF-A0A9N7UJB6-F1
#
_entry.id   AF-A0A9N7UJB6-F1
#
_cell.length_a   1.000
_cell.length_b   1.000
_cell.length_c   1.000
_cell.angle_alpha   90.00
_cell.angle_beta   90.00
_cell.angle_gamma   90.00
#
_symmetry.space_group_name_H-M   'P 1'
#
loop_
_entity.id
_entity.type
_entity.pdbx_description
1 polymer ?
#
loop_
_entity_poly.entity_id
_entity_poly.type
_entity_poly.pdbx_seq_one_letter_code
_entity_poly.pdbx_strand_id
1 'polypeptide(L)'
;MPCIRRAELDPWRAEEYSAEQIQWNFMHLKNFNSCLELISSRPQGILHILDEQTCLPQATDHTFLQKCHYHHGNSPHYAKPKSPLPVFTIYHYAGPVTYQVQNFLNKNHDQFKTEVVELFARSQLKVKTKNLHKLSMWAHLLSIA
;
A
#
# COMPACT_ATOMS: atom_id res chain seq x y z
N MET A 1 4.67 22.30 -18.05
CA MET A 1 4.60 21.25 -17.01
C MET A 1 4.37 19.93 -17.73
N PRO A 2 5.31 18.97 -17.72
CA PRO A 2 5.17 17.75 -18.49
C PRO A 2 4.04 16.89 -17.93
N CYS A 3 3.16 16.40 -18.81
CA CYS A 3 2.00 15.61 -18.48
C CYS A 3 2.42 14.23 -17.94
N ILE A 4 2.31 13.99 -16.63
CA ILE A 4 2.56 12.68 -16.02
C ILE A 4 1.25 11.88 -16.07
N ARG A 5 1.09 10.95 -17.02
CA ARG A 5 -0.01 9.96 -16.99
C ARG A 5 0.44 8.55 -17.36
N ARG A 6 -0.26 7.58 -16.75
CA ARG A 6 -0.01 6.13 -16.75
C ARG A 6 0.23 5.59 -18.17
N ALA A 7 1.40 5.01 -18.39
CA ALA A 7 1.79 4.39 -19.65
C ALA A 7 1.21 2.97 -19.72
N GLU A 8 -0.05 2.87 -20.12
CA GLU A 8 -0.53 1.72 -20.88
C GLU A 8 -0.83 2.24 -22.29
N LEU A 9 -0.13 1.66 -23.26
CA LEU A 9 0.01 2.12 -24.62
C LEU A 9 -1.31 2.05 -25.41
N ASP A 10 -1.97 3.20 -25.59
CA ASP A 10 -2.92 3.41 -26.68
C ASP A 10 -2.13 3.98 -27.88
N PRO A 11 -1.96 3.26 -29.01
CA PRO A 11 -1.18 3.73 -30.17
C PRO A 11 -1.66 5.08 -30.69
N TRP A 12 -2.97 5.30 -30.67
CA TRP A 12 -3.61 6.55 -31.07
C TRP A 12 -3.17 7.77 -30.26
N ARG A 13 -2.79 7.57 -28.99
CA ARG A 13 -2.28 8.68 -28.17
C ARG A 13 -0.87 9.09 -28.56
N ALA A 14 -0.05 8.15 -29.04
CA ALA A 14 1.32 8.47 -29.46
C ALA A 14 1.34 9.37 -30.70
N GLU A 15 0.38 9.17 -31.62
CA GLU A 15 0.19 10.02 -32.79
C GLU A 15 -0.26 11.43 -32.41
N GLU A 16 -1.20 11.57 -31.47
CA GLU A 16 -1.69 12.87 -30.98
C GLU A 16 -0.56 13.69 -30.31
N TYR A 17 0.22 13.07 -29.43
CA TYR A 17 1.34 13.78 -28.76
C TYR A 17 2.43 14.22 -29.72
N SER A 18 2.65 13.46 -30.81
CA SER A 18 3.56 13.84 -31.89
C SER A 18 3.03 15.02 -32.70
N ALA A 19 1.72 15.02 -33.01
CA ALA A 19 1.05 16.11 -33.71
C ALA A 19 1.05 17.42 -32.91
N GLU A 20 0.92 17.33 -31.58
CA GLU A 20 0.95 18.49 -30.67
C GLU A 20 2.37 18.95 -30.28
N GLN A 21 3.43 18.31 -30.80
CA GLN A 21 4.83 18.54 -30.44
C GLN A 21 5.12 18.47 -28.92
N ILE A 22 4.37 17.62 -28.21
CA ILE A 22 4.53 17.46 -26.77
C ILE A 22 5.66 16.45 -26.53
N GLN A 23 6.76 16.91 -25.92
CA GLN A 23 7.85 16.03 -25.51
C GLN A 23 7.36 15.04 -24.44
N TRP A 24 7.12 13.80 -24.87
CA TRP A 24 6.73 12.71 -23.99
C TRP A 24 7.95 12.15 -23.26
N ASN A 25 8.11 12.53 -21.99
CA ASN A 25 9.14 11.95 -21.15
C ASN A 25 8.66 10.61 -20.59
N PHE A 26 9.13 9.51 -21.17
CA PHE A 26 9.00 8.18 -20.59
C PHE A 26 9.77 8.13 -19.27
N MET A 27 9.10 8.48 -18.17
CA MET A 27 9.60 8.12 -16.85
C MET A 27 9.60 6.60 -16.74
N HIS A 28 10.79 6.02 -16.67
CA HIS A 28 10.99 4.60 -16.54
C HIS A 28 10.17 4.09 -15.33
N LEU A 29 9.14 3.26 -15.58
CA LEU A 29 8.25 2.69 -14.57
C LEU A 29 8.95 1.80 -13.51
N LYS A 30 10.29 1.69 -13.58
CA LYS A 30 11.12 0.80 -12.76
C LYS A 30 10.89 1.01 -11.25
N ASN A 31 10.59 2.23 -10.82
CA ASN A 31 10.46 2.58 -9.41
C ASN A 31 9.05 2.33 -8.84
N PHE A 32 8.00 2.30 -9.67
CA PHE A 32 6.63 2.09 -9.18
C PHE A 32 6.42 0.66 -8.71
N ASN A 33 7.01 -0.30 -9.42
CA ASN A 33 6.92 -1.72 -9.06
C ASN A 33 7.57 -1.99 -7.69
N SER A 34 8.72 -1.37 -7.40
CA SER A 34 9.46 -1.63 -6.15
C SER A 34 8.78 -1.08 -4.90
N CYS A 35 8.14 0.09 -4.97
CA CYS A 35 7.35 0.61 -3.82
C CYS A 35 6.06 -0.19 -3.62
N LEU A 36 5.38 -0.57 -4.70
CA LEU A 36 4.19 -1.42 -4.60
C LEU A 36 4.53 -2.81 -4.06
N GLU A 37 5.67 -3.36 -4.45
CA GLU A 37 6.20 -4.62 -3.95
C GLU A 37 6.52 -4.54 -2.46
N LEU A 38 7.16 -3.45 -1.99
CA LEU A 38 7.38 -3.20 -0.56
C LEU A 38 6.08 -3.29 0.25
N ILE A 39 4.99 -2.71 -0.28
CA ILE A 39 3.71 -2.65 0.43
C ILE A 39 2.96 -3.99 0.36
N SER A 40 2.95 -4.64 -0.81
CA SER A 40 1.98 -5.70 -1.14
C SER A 40 2.58 -7.08 -1.42
N SER A 41 3.91 -7.21 -1.51
CA SER A 41 4.56 -8.49 -1.78
C SER A 41 4.28 -9.52 -0.69
N ARG A 42 4.32 -10.79 -1.08
CA ARG A 42 4.28 -11.91 -0.14
C ARG A 42 5.67 -12.58 -0.10
N PRO A 43 6.09 -13.09 1.06
CA PRO A 43 5.40 -13.08 2.35
C PRO A 43 5.70 -11.84 3.21
N GLN A 44 6.59 -10.94 2.77
CA GLN A 44 7.16 -9.96 3.69
C GLN A 44 6.71 -8.53 3.43
N GLY A 45 5.75 -8.27 2.54
CA GLY A 45 5.23 -6.92 2.33
C GLY A 45 4.58 -6.36 3.60
N ILE A 46 4.60 -5.04 3.75
CA ILE A 46 4.11 -4.34 4.95
C ILE A 46 2.68 -4.77 5.32
N LEU A 47 1.79 -4.90 4.33
CA LEU A 47 0.40 -5.33 4.56
C LEU A 47 0.31 -6.79 5.02
N HIS A 48 1.15 -7.67 4.50
CA HIS A 48 1.16 -9.07 4.93
C HIS A 48 1.66 -9.21 6.36
N ILE A 49 2.71 -8.46 6.72
CA ILE A 49 3.21 -8.40 8.10
C ILE A 49 2.12 -7.88 9.03
N LEU A 50 1.36 -6.85 8.61
CA LEU A 50 0.26 -6.31 9.40
C LEU A 50 -0.83 -7.36 9.65
N ASP A 51 -1.26 -8.08 8.60
CA ASP A 51 -2.25 -9.15 8.69
C ASP A 51 -1.78 -10.27 9.63
N GLU A 52 -0.54 -10.74 9.45
CA GLU A 52 0.05 -11.76 10.31
C GLU A 52 0.09 -11.33 11.78
N GLN A 53 0.53 -10.10 12.06
CA GLN A 53 0.60 -9.58 13.42
C GLN A 53 -0.80 -9.41 14.04
N THR A 54 -1.79 -9.00 13.25
CA THR A 54 -3.17 -8.82 13.75
C THR A 54 -3.78 -10.15 14.23
N CYS A 55 -3.39 -11.27 13.63
CA CYS A 55 -3.87 -12.61 14.00
C CYS A 55 -3.14 -13.21 15.23
N LEU A 56 -2.05 -12.60 15.70
CA LEU A 56 -1.24 -13.15 16.79
C LEU A 56 -1.68 -12.55 18.14
N PRO A 57 -2.09 -13.38 19.12
CA PRO A 57 -2.66 -12.89 20.39
C PRO A 57 -1.72 -12.00 21.23
N GLN A 58 -0.41 -12.11 21.01
CA GLN A 58 0.63 -11.39 21.77
C GLN A 58 1.35 -10.33 20.92
N ALA A 59 0.92 -10.10 19.68
CA ALA A 59 1.51 -9.07 18.85
C ALA A 59 1.07 -7.67 19.31
N THR A 60 1.98 -6.71 19.13
CA THR A 60 1.76 -5.29 19.44
C THR A 60 2.17 -4.46 18.23
N ASP A 61 1.76 -3.18 18.19
CA ASP A 61 2.22 -2.25 17.15
C ASP A 61 3.77 -2.17 17.09
N HIS A 62 4.42 -2.38 18.24
CA HIS A 62 5.88 -2.42 18.33
C HIS A 62 6.46 -3.67 17.65
N THR A 63 5.89 -4.87 17.87
CA THR A 63 6.38 -6.09 17.21
C THR A 63 6.15 -6.04 15.70
N PHE A 64 5.04 -5.43 15.27
CA PHE A 64 4.80 -5.09 13.87
C PHE A 64 5.90 -4.19 13.29
N LEU A 65 6.17 -3.05 13.95
CA LEU A 65 7.19 -2.11 13.49
C LEU A 65 8.59 -2.75 13.45
N GLN A 66 8.94 -3.55 14.45
CA GLN A 66 10.21 -4.29 14.48
C GLN A 66 10.35 -5.23 13.28
N LYS A 67 9.29 -5.97 12.91
CA LYS A 67 9.30 -6.82 11.72
C LYS A 67 9.46 -6.00 10.43
N CYS A 68 8.76 -4.88 10.28
CA CYS A 68 8.94 -4.00 9.14
C CYS A 68 10.39 -3.48 9.04
N HIS A 69 10.96 -3.04 10.16
CA HIS A 69 12.35 -2.61 10.23
C HIS A 69 13.36 -3.71 9.89
N TYR A 70 13.06 -4.95 10.26
CA TYR A 70 13.89 -6.11 9.96
C TYR A 70 13.87 -6.46 8.47
N HIS A 71 12.68 -6.58 7.87
CA HIS A 71 12.53 -6.99 6.47
C HIS A 71 12.84 -5.89 5.45
N HIS A 72 12.59 -4.62 5.81
CA HIS A 72 12.66 -3.52 4.84
C HIS A 72 13.72 -2.48 5.14
N GLY A 73 14.51 -2.65 6.21
CA GLY A 73 15.52 -1.66 6.60
C GLY A 73 16.54 -1.30 5.52
N ASN A 74 16.79 -2.20 4.56
CA ASN A 74 17.72 -2.00 3.46
C ASN A 74 17.04 -1.58 2.15
N SER A 75 15.71 -1.44 2.14
CA SER A 75 14.97 -1.04 0.94
C SER A 75 15.16 0.46 0.68
N PRO A 76 15.45 0.88 -0.56
CA PRO A 76 15.53 2.30 -0.91
C PRO A 76 14.18 3.03 -0.75
N HIS A 77 13.07 2.28 -0.67
CA HIS A 77 11.73 2.83 -0.49
C HIS A 77 11.27 2.87 0.97
N TYR A 78 12.12 2.48 1.92
CA TYR A 78 11.79 2.42 3.34
C TYR A 78 12.85 3.12 4.18
N ALA A 79 12.43 3.89 5.18
CA ALA A 79 13.34 4.53 6.11
C ALA A 79 12.93 4.31 7.56
N LYS A 80 13.93 3.98 8.38
CA LYS A 80 13.83 3.93 9.84
C LYS A 80 13.98 5.34 10.42
N PRO A 81 13.29 5.66 11.52
CA PRO A 81 13.50 6.93 12.20
C PRO A 81 14.91 6.96 12.81
N LYS A 82 15.48 8.17 12.90
CA LYS A 82 16.81 8.38 13.51
C LYS A 82 16.79 8.21 15.04
N SER A 83 15.65 8.52 15.65
CA SER A 83 15.35 8.33 17.07
C SER A 83 14.38 7.16 17.24
N PRO A 84 14.28 6.53 18.43
CA PRO A 84 13.39 5.40 18.68
C PRO A 84 11.92 5.86 18.78
N LEU A 85 11.39 6.35 17.66
CA LEU A 85 9.99 6.73 17.50
C LEU A 85 9.21 5.57 16.92
N PRO A 86 7.93 5.39 17.31
CA PRO A 86 7.06 4.36 16.75
C PRO A 86 6.54 4.77 15.36
N VAL A 87 7.45 4.97 14.42
CA VAL A 87 7.14 5.43 13.06
C VAL A 87 7.99 4.70 12.02
N PHE A 88 7.51 4.64 10.77
CA PHE A 88 8.31 4.28 9.60
C PHE A 88 7.97 5.19 8.44
N THR A 89 8.91 5.37 7.50
CA THR A 89 8.69 6.20 6.31
C THR A 89 8.73 5.35 5.05
N ILE A 90 7.77 5.55 4.15
CA ILE A 90 7.78 4.99 2.80
C ILE A 90 8.03 6.13 1.80
N TYR A 91 8.96 5.92 0.87
CA TYR A 91 9.17 6.83 -0.25
C TYR A 91 8.23 6.47 -1.40
N HIS A 92 7.06 7.13 -1.43
CA HIS A 92 6.10 7.04 -2.53
C HIS A 92 6.54 7.90 -3.72
N TYR A 93 5.90 7.69 -4.87
CA TYR A 93 6.15 8.52 -6.05
C TYR A 93 5.88 10.02 -5.80
N ALA A 94 4.91 10.31 -4.93
CA ALA A 94 4.51 11.68 -4.57
C ALA A 94 5.41 12.30 -3.47
N GLY A 95 6.35 11.53 -2.91
CA GLY A 95 7.22 11.96 -1.83
C GLY A 95 7.23 10.99 -0.64
N PRO A 96 8.06 11.28 0.38
CA PRO A 96 8.11 10.51 1.62
C PRO A 96 6.83 10.71 2.44
N VAL A 97 6.28 9.61 2.94
CA VAL A 97 5.16 9.61 3.90
C VAL A 97 5.58 8.86 5.15
N THR A 98 5.48 9.50 6.30
CA THR A 98 5.81 8.91 7.60
C THR A 98 4.54 8.43 8.29
N TYR A 99 4.49 7.15 8.63
CA TYR A 99 3.37 6.48 9.28
C TYR A 99 3.69 6.26 10.76
N GLN A 100 2.80 6.69 11.64
CA GLN A 100 2.85 6.40 13.07
C GLN A 100 2.13 5.09 13.37
N VAL A 101 2.82 4.10 13.93
CA VAL A 101 2.26 2.74 14.09
C VAL A 101 1.26 2.59 15.24
N GLN A 102 1.07 3.62 16.05
CA GLN A 102 0.17 3.54 17.19
C GLN A 102 -1.26 3.18 16.75
N ASN A 103 -1.82 2.15 17.37
CA ASN A 103 -3.15 1.60 17.12
C ASN A 103 -3.32 0.99 15.71
N PHE A 104 -2.24 0.57 15.04
CA PHE A 104 -2.32 -0.03 13.71
C PHE A 104 -2.99 -1.40 13.73
N LEU A 105 -2.62 -2.28 14.68
CA LEU A 105 -3.19 -3.62 14.76
C LEU A 105 -4.69 -3.58 15.03
N ASN A 106 -5.13 -2.74 15.97
CA ASN A 106 -6.55 -2.58 16.29
C ASN A 106 -7.35 -2.05 15.08
N LYS A 107 -6.82 -1.04 14.37
CA LYS A 107 -7.45 -0.51 13.14
C LYS A 107 -7.56 -1.57 12.04
N ASN A 108 -6.62 -2.51 11.97
CA ASN A 108 -6.67 -3.63 11.05
C ASN A 108 -7.68 -4.70 11.50
N HIS A 109 -7.79 -4.93 12.81
CA HIS A 109 -8.72 -5.89 13.42
C HIS A 109 -10.19 -5.44 13.29
N ASP A 110 -10.47 -4.14 13.44
CA ASP A 110 -11.83 -3.57 13.37
C ASP A 110 -12.47 -3.71 11.97
N GLN A 111 -11.70 -3.97 10.92
CA GLN A 111 -12.23 -4.07 9.56
C GLN A 111 -12.93 -5.41 9.27
N PHE A 112 -12.80 -6.44 10.11
CA PHE A 112 -13.49 -7.72 9.90
C PHE A 112 -14.07 -8.33 11.17
N LYS A 113 -15.26 -7.83 11.57
CA LYS A 113 -16.17 -8.70 12.32
C LYS A 113 -16.58 -9.86 11.42
N THR A 114 -16.22 -11.08 11.80
CA THR A 114 -16.62 -12.33 11.12
C THR A 114 -18.12 -12.36 10.84
N GLU A 115 -18.93 -11.81 11.74
CA GLU A 115 -20.38 -11.66 11.61
C GLU A 115 -20.81 -10.87 10.36
N VAL A 116 -20.09 -9.81 10.02
CA VAL A 116 -20.38 -8.97 8.85
C VAL A 116 -20.02 -9.73 7.56
N VAL A 117 -18.89 -10.45 7.56
CA VAL A 117 -18.49 -11.31 6.43
C VAL A 117 -19.48 -12.45 6.23
N GLU A 118 -19.95 -13.08 7.31
CA GLU A 118 -20.98 -14.12 7.26
C GLU A 118 -22.33 -13.57 6.79
N LEU A 119 -22.73 -12.38 7.23
CA LEU A 119 -23.93 -11.70 6.76
C LEU A 119 -23.85 -11.40 5.25
N PHE A 120 -22.69 -10.92 4.77
CA PHE A 120 -22.45 -10.73 3.34
C PHE A 120 -22.40 -12.05 2.56
N ALA A 121 -21.89 -13.13 3.15
CA ALA A 121 -21.88 -14.46 2.53
C ALA A 121 -23.28 -15.10 2.45
N ARG A 122 -24.19 -14.76 3.38
CA ARG A 122 -25.60 -15.18 3.37
C ARG A 122 -26.49 -14.31 2.47
N SER A 123 -25.99 -13.15 2.03
CA SER A 123 -26.71 -12.25 1.12
C SER A 123 -26.69 -12.79 -0.32
N GLN A 124 -27.85 -12.77 -0.99
CA GLN A 124 -28.02 -13.21 -2.39
C GLN A 124 -27.36 -12.26 -3.43
N LEU A 125 -26.78 -11.14 -2.98
CA LEU A 125 -26.05 -10.22 -3.83
C LEU A 125 -24.71 -10.85 -4.23
N LYS A 126 -24.45 -10.98 -5.53
CA LYS A 126 -23.16 -11.46 -6.08
C LYS A 126 -22.04 -10.44 -5.84
N VAL A 127 -21.62 -10.28 -4.58
CA VAL A 127 -20.47 -9.46 -4.23
C VAL A 127 -19.24 -10.38 -4.20
N LYS A 128 -18.21 -10.08 -4.99
CA LYS A 128 -16.94 -10.83 -4.96
C LYS A 128 -16.19 -10.49 -3.66
N THR A 129 -16.53 -11.20 -2.58
CA THR A 129 -16.01 -11.02 -1.21
C THR A 129 -14.48 -10.99 -1.12
N LYS A 130 -13.79 -11.71 -2.02
CA LYS A 130 -12.32 -11.76 -2.08
C LYS A 130 -11.63 -10.41 -2.30
N ASN A 131 -12.33 -9.40 -2.83
CA ASN A 131 -11.77 -8.07 -3.08
C ASN A 131 -12.26 -6.99 -2.10
N LEU A 132 -13.27 -7.26 -1.28
CA LEU A 132 -13.79 -6.31 -0.27
C LEU A 132 -12.76 -6.02 0.83
N HIS A 133 -12.04 -7.05 1.28
CA HIS A 133 -10.92 -6.93 2.23
C HIS A 133 -9.85 -5.95 1.74
N LYS A 134 -9.50 -6.03 0.44
CA LYS A 134 -8.53 -5.14 -0.18
C LYS A 134 -9.08 -3.72 -0.34
N LEU A 135 -10.35 -3.55 -0.72
CA LEU A 135 -10.92 -2.21 -0.95
C LEU A 135 -10.99 -1.35 0.33
N SER A 136 -11.28 -1.95 1.49
CA SER A 136 -11.31 -1.20 2.76
C SER A 136 -9.92 -0.75 3.24
N MET A 137 -8.89 -1.56 2.98
CA MET A 137 -7.48 -1.20 3.25
C MET A 137 -6.98 -0.06 2.35
N TRP A 138 -7.38 -0.04 1.08
CA TRP A 138 -6.97 1.02 0.14
C TRP A 138 -7.69 2.35 0.42
N ALA A 139 -8.92 2.30 0.95
CA ALA A 139 -9.66 3.50 1.36
C ALA A 139 -8.99 4.23 2.54
N HIS A 140 -8.36 3.51 3.48
CA HIS A 140 -7.66 4.14 4.61
C HIS A 140 -6.27 4.70 4.27
N LEU A 141 -5.54 4.10 3.32
CA LEU A 141 -4.28 4.67 2.83
C LEU A 141 -4.48 5.98 2.06
N LEU A 142 -5.68 6.22 1.52
CA LEU A 142 -6.07 7.50 0.92
C LEU A 142 -6.60 8.53 1.94
N SER A 143 -6.93 8.12 3.16
CA SER A 143 -7.51 8.99 4.20
C SER A 143 -6.49 9.49 5.24
N ILE A 144 -5.21 9.10 5.12
CA ILE A 144 -4.12 9.48 6.03
C ILE A 144 -2.94 10.15 5.25
N ALA A 145 -3.19 10.58 4.01
CA ALA A 145 -2.29 11.45 3.26
C ALA A 145 -2.74 12.92 3.35
#